data_AF-R7QTZ9-F1
#
_entry.id   AF-R7QTZ9-F1
#
_cell.length_a   1.000
_cell.length_b   1.000
_cell.length_c   1.000
_cell.angle_alpha   90.00
_cell.angle_beta   90.00
_cell.angle_gamma   90.00
#
_symmetry.space_group_name_H-M   'P 1'
#
loop_
_entity.id
_entity.type
_entity.pdbx_description
1 polymer ?
#
loop_
_entity_poly.entity_id
_entity_poly.type
_entity_poly.pdbx_seq_one_letter_code
_entity_poly.pdbx_strand_id
1 'polypeptide(L)'
;MASAPKSNASYMAVDEALSYIKSHKTGAVPVHLQDSHYKSAGKLGHGVGYKYAHSYPNHYVNQQYLPDGMEDVTFYHPTDIGYEKDIKAHLKMLRESAGSSEQN
;
A
#
# COMPACT_ATOMS: atom_id res chain seq x y z
N MET A 1 -7.84 22.91 -16.17
CA MET A 1 -7.01 24.02 -15.63
C MET A 1 -5.83 24.29 -16.55
N ALA A 2 -5.64 25.51 -17.04
CA ALA A 2 -4.56 25.81 -18.00
C ALA A 2 -3.17 25.92 -17.31
N SER A 3 -3.08 26.60 -16.17
CA SER A 3 -1.81 26.95 -15.50
C SER A 3 -1.32 25.95 -14.43
N ALA A 4 -2.14 24.99 -14.01
CA ALA A 4 -1.74 24.04 -12.97
C ALA A 4 -0.66 23.04 -13.44
N PRO A 5 0.24 22.57 -12.58
CA PRO A 5 1.07 21.39 -12.86
C PRO A 5 0.19 20.21 -13.26
N LYS A 6 0.56 19.47 -14.31
CA LYS A 6 -0.25 18.37 -14.84
C LYS A 6 0.40 17.05 -14.48
N SER A 7 -0.40 16.17 -13.90
CA SER A 7 -0.07 14.76 -13.74
C SER A 7 -1.32 13.92 -13.91
N ASN A 8 -1.20 12.83 -14.64
CA ASN A 8 -2.18 11.76 -14.72
C ASN A 8 -1.71 10.49 -13.99
N ALA A 9 -0.67 10.57 -13.15
CA ALA A 9 -0.07 9.39 -12.50
C ALA A 9 -1.08 8.62 -11.64
N SER A 10 -1.91 9.30 -10.84
CA SER A 10 -2.95 8.63 -10.05
C SER A 10 -4.04 8.00 -10.92
N TYR A 11 -4.36 8.63 -12.06
CA TYR A 11 -5.33 8.08 -13.02
C TYR A 11 -4.79 6.79 -13.66
N MET A 12 -3.53 6.82 -14.13
CA MET A 12 -2.88 5.64 -14.69
C MET A 12 -2.74 4.52 -13.66
N ALA A 13 -2.43 4.83 -12.40
CA ALA A 13 -2.31 3.84 -11.34
C ALA A 13 -3.62 3.07 -11.10
N VAL A 14 -4.76 3.76 -11.15
CA VAL A 14 -6.08 3.12 -11.03
C VAL A 14 -6.37 2.26 -12.26
N ASP A 15 -6.09 2.77 -13.46
CA ASP A 15 -6.31 2.02 -14.70
C ASP A 15 -5.45 0.75 -14.76
N GLU A 16 -4.19 0.84 -14.33
CA GLU A 16 -3.27 -0.28 -14.23
C GLU A 16 -3.74 -1.31 -13.21
N ALA A 17 -4.16 -0.89 -12.01
CA ALA A 17 -4.71 -1.78 -10.99
C ALA A 17 -5.98 -2.50 -11.50
N LEU A 18 -6.88 -1.78 -12.19
CA LEU A 18 -8.08 -2.35 -12.79
C LEU A 18 -7.75 -3.33 -13.93
N SER A 19 -6.73 -3.05 -14.72
CA SER A 19 -6.26 -3.93 -15.79
C SER A 19 -5.58 -5.18 -15.22
N TYR A 20 -4.84 -5.03 -14.13
CA TYR A 20 -4.19 -6.12 -13.42
C TYR A 20 -5.21 -7.15 -12.92
N ILE A 21 -6.26 -6.71 -12.20
CA ILE A 21 -7.29 -7.62 -11.69
C ILE A 21 -8.12 -8.31 -12.79
N LYS A 22 -8.20 -7.72 -13.99
CA LYS A 22 -8.88 -8.33 -15.14
C LYS A 22 -8.05 -9.42 -15.80
N SER A 23 -6.72 -9.29 -15.76
CA SER A 23 -5.77 -10.16 -16.44
C SER A 23 -5.18 -11.24 -15.52
N HIS A 24 -5.18 -11.01 -14.21
CA HIS A 24 -4.57 -11.88 -13.21
C HIS A 24 -5.61 -12.35 -12.19
N LYS A 25 -5.45 -13.59 -11.71
CA LYS A 25 -6.16 -14.03 -10.51
C LYS A 25 -5.50 -13.40 -9.29
N THR A 26 -6.20 -12.50 -8.61
CA THR A 26 -5.74 -11.96 -7.33
C THR A 26 -5.96 -12.97 -6.21
N GLY A 27 -5.00 -13.06 -5.28
CA GLY A 27 -5.14 -13.87 -4.06
C GLY A 27 -6.23 -13.35 -3.13
N ALA A 28 -6.46 -14.07 -2.03
CA ALA A 28 -7.33 -13.61 -0.96
C ALA A 28 -6.73 -12.39 -0.24
N VAL A 29 -7.57 -11.64 0.46
CA VAL A 29 -7.10 -10.56 1.35
C VAL A 29 -6.18 -11.17 2.42
N PRO A 30 -4.99 -10.60 2.70
CA PRO A 30 -4.11 -11.08 3.76
C PRO A 30 -4.83 -11.19 5.10
N VAL A 31 -4.56 -12.26 5.86
CA VAL A 31 -5.31 -12.60 7.10
C VAL A 31 -5.30 -11.46 8.12
N HIS A 32 -4.17 -10.78 8.28
CA HIS A 32 -4.01 -9.64 9.19
C HIS A 32 -4.79 -8.38 8.74
N LEU A 33 -5.31 -8.34 7.51
CA LEU A 33 -6.17 -7.25 7.03
C LEU A 33 -7.66 -7.60 7.02
N GLN A 34 -8.01 -8.86 7.27
CA GLN A 34 -9.40 -9.30 7.31
C GLN A 34 -10.08 -8.82 8.60
N ASP A 35 -11.39 -8.56 8.52
CA ASP A 35 -12.16 -8.09 9.69
C ASP A 35 -12.10 -9.10 10.85
N SER A 36 -11.84 -8.60 12.05
CA SER A 36 -11.74 -9.40 13.27
C SER A 36 -13.00 -9.38 14.14
N HIS A 37 -14.03 -8.62 13.77
CA HIS A 37 -15.15 -8.30 14.67
C HIS A 37 -16.30 -9.31 14.61
N TYR A 38 -16.33 -10.21 13.62
CA TYR A 38 -17.39 -11.20 13.51
C TYR A 38 -17.11 -12.48 14.31
N LYS A 39 -18.16 -13.18 14.73
CA LYS A 39 -18.14 -14.26 15.74
C LYS A 39 -17.18 -15.43 15.44
N SER A 40 -16.85 -15.67 14.17
CA SER A 40 -15.96 -16.76 13.74
C SER A 40 -14.54 -16.30 13.40
N ALA A 41 -14.25 -15.00 13.45
CA ALA A 41 -12.97 -14.41 13.07
C ALA A 41 -11.80 -15.01 13.86
N GLY A 42 -11.94 -15.14 15.18
CA GLY A 42 -10.89 -15.70 16.04
C GLY A 42 -10.59 -17.18 15.75
N LYS A 43 -11.56 -17.95 15.25
CA LYS A 43 -11.35 -19.36 14.85
C LYS A 43 -10.64 -19.48 13.50
N LEU A 44 -10.84 -18.48 12.62
CA LEU A 44 -10.25 -18.42 11.30
C LEU A 44 -8.91 -17.66 11.30
N GLY A 45 -8.50 -17.10 12.43
CA GLY A 45 -7.28 -16.31 12.58
C GLY A 45 -7.35 -14.91 11.96
N HIS A 46 -8.54 -14.43 11.58
CA HIS A 46 -8.70 -13.12 10.93
C HIS A 46 -8.25 -11.98 11.86
N GLY A 47 -7.50 -11.03 11.31
CA GLY A 47 -6.95 -9.88 12.02
C GLY A 47 -5.76 -10.20 12.93
N VAL A 48 -5.37 -11.47 13.06
CA VAL A 48 -4.16 -11.86 13.80
C VAL A 48 -2.93 -11.35 13.04
N GLY A 49 -2.03 -10.67 13.74
CA GLY A 49 -0.80 -10.12 13.17
C GLY A 49 -0.93 -8.72 12.55
N TYR A 50 -2.11 -8.09 12.65
CA TYR A 50 -2.28 -6.70 12.19
C TYR A 50 -1.38 -5.73 12.97
N LYS A 51 -0.48 -5.05 12.25
CA LYS A 51 0.33 -3.97 12.78
C LYS A 51 -0.41 -2.65 12.65
N TYR A 52 -0.80 -2.07 13.78
CA TYR A 52 -1.46 -0.77 13.81
C TYR A 52 -0.48 0.37 13.52
N ALA A 53 -0.56 0.96 12.33
CA ALA A 53 0.42 1.91 11.81
C ALA A 53 0.67 3.11 12.73
N HIS A 54 -0.34 3.59 13.47
CA HIS A 54 -0.16 4.74 14.37
C HIS A 54 0.76 4.47 15.56
N SER A 55 1.00 3.20 15.90
CA SER A 55 1.97 2.81 16.93
C SER A 55 3.43 2.80 16.45
N TYR A 56 3.67 2.94 15.15
CA TYR A 56 5.01 2.91 14.56
C TYR A 56 5.52 4.32 14.26
N PRO A 57 6.86 4.51 14.21
CA PRO A 57 7.46 5.77 13.79
C PRO A 57 6.90 6.24 12.44
N ASN A 58 6.71 7.56 12.29
CA ASN A 58 6.11 8.18 11.11
C ASN A 58 4.69 7.68 10.77
N HIS A 59 4.02 7.00 11.71
CA HIS A 59 2.74 6.34 11.51
C HIS A 59 2.73 5.37 10.31
N TYR A 60 3.86 4.72 10.06
CA TYR A 60 4.05 3.83 8.93
C TYR A 60 4.71 2.53 9.39
N VAL A 61 4.24 1.42 8.84
CA VAL A 61 4.76 0.09 9.16
C VAL A 61 4.94 -0.71 7.89
N ASN A 62 6.08 -1.41 7.79
CA ASN A 62 6.28 -2.38 6.74
C ASN A 62 5.45 -3.64 7.04
N GLN A 63 4.38 -3.78 6.29
CA GLN A 63 3.46 -4.92 6.35
C GLN A 63 2.95 -5.16 4.93
N GLN A 64 2.69 -6.42 4.60
CA GLN A 64 2.07 -6.78 3.34
C GLN A 64 0.64 -6.22 3.29
N TYR A 65 0.34 -5.43 2.25
CA TYR A 65 -1.01 -4.90 2.03
C TYR A 65 -1.72 -5.49 0.81
N LEU A 66 -0.95 -5.93 -0.18
CA LEU A 66 -1.46 -6.65 -1.35
C LEU A 66 -1.56 -8.15 -1.06
N PRO A 67 -2.41 -8.89 -1.79
CA PRO A 67 -2.48 -10.35 -1.69
C PRO A 67 -1.13 -11.03 -1.92
N ASP A 68 -1.01 -12.29 -1.49
CA ASP A 68 0.16 -13.11 -1.79
C ASP A 68 0.42 -13.22 -3.30
N GLY A 69 1.70 -13.11 -3.69
CA GLY A 69 2.12 -13.07 -5.10
C GLY A 69 2.00 -11.70 -5.76
N MET A 70 1.64 -10.66 -5.01
CA MET A 70 1.57 -9.27 -5.47
C MET A 70 2.42 -8.30 -4.62
N GLU A 71 3.34 -8.80 -3.82
CA GLU A 71 4.10 -8.03 -2.82
C GLU A 71 4.97 -6.94 -3.48
N ASP A 72 5.51 -7.22 -4.67
CA ASP A 72 6.37 -6.31 -5.42
C ASP A 72 5.61 -5.41 -6.41
N VAL A 73 4.28 -5.53 -6.47
CA VAL A 73 3.48 -4.79 -7.45
C VAL A 73 3.31 -3.34 -6.99
N THR A 74 3.69 -2.39 -7.85
CA THR A 74 3.49 -0.95 -7.63
C THR A 74 2.75 -0.37 -8.82
N PHE A 75 1.59 0.25 -8.57
CA PHE A 75 0.79 0.90 -9.62
C PHE A 75 0.99 2.42 -9.66
N TYR A 76 1.30 3.04 -8.52
CA TYR A 76 1.43 4.50 -8.44
C TYR A 76 2.87 4.95 -8.61
N HIS A 77 3.12 5.66 -9.71
CA HIS A 77 4.41 6.21 -10.08
C HIS A 77 4.34 7.75 -10.13
N PRO A 78 4.51 8.45 -8.99
CA PRO A 78 4.43 9.91 -8.94
C PRO A 78 5.49 10.56 -9.83
N THR A 79 5.10 11.63 -10.53
CA THR A 79 6.01 12.44 -11.35
C THR A 79 6.80 13.43 -10.49
N ASP A 80 7.78 14.10 -11.10
CA ASP A 80 8.53 15.18 -10.44
C ASP A 80 7.87 16.56 -10.67
N ILE A 81 6.62 16.60 -11.14
CA ILE A 81 5.90 17.81 -11.51
C ILE A 81 5.02 18.29 -10.35
N GLY A 82 5.22 19.54 -9.92
CA GLY A 82 4.43 20.15 -8.84
C GLY A 82 4.59 19.39 -7.53
N TYR A 83 3.48 19.17 -6.84
CA TYR A 83 3.45 18.55 -5.51
C TYR A 83 3.80 17.04 -5.52
N GLU A 84 3.74 16.37 -6.68
CA GLU A 84 4.08 14.95 -6.75
C GLU A 84 5.55 14.68 -6.41
N LYS A 85 6.44 15.67 -6.58
CA LYS A 85 7.83 15.58 -6.14
C LYS A 85 7.94 15.35 -4.62
N ASP A 86 7.15 16.09 -3.84
CA ASP A 86 7.12 15.95 -2.38
C ASP A 86 6.49 14.62 -1.97
N ILE A 87 5.43 14.19 -2.67
CA ILE A 87 4.82 12.86 -2.47
C ILE A 87 5.85 11.76 -2.72
N LYS A 88 6.59 11.82 -3.82
CA LYS A 88 7.63 10.84 -4.18
C LYS A 88 8.73 10.77 -3.12
N ALA A 89 9.20 11.93 -2.64
CA ALA A 89 10.20 12.00 -1.57
C ALA A 89 9.66 11.43 -0.25
N HIS A 90 8.41 11.74 0.10
CA HIS A 90 7.77 11.23 1.31
C HIS A 90 7.60 9.71 1.26
N LEU A 91 7.09 9.16 0.15
CA LEU A 91 6.93 7.71 -0.03
C LEU A 91 8.28 6.98 0.04
N LYS A 92 9.33 7.56 -0.53
CA LYS A 92 10.69 7.00 -0.45
C LYS A 92 11.18 6.95 1.01
N MET A 93 11.08 8.06 1.73
CA MET A 93 11.45 8.15 3.14
C MET A 93 10.67 7.13 3.99
N LEU A 94 9.37 6.98 3.80
CA LEU A 94 8.56 6.01 4.54
C LEU A 94 9.09 4.58 4.34
N ARG A 95 9.34 4.18 3.09
CA ARG A 95 9.88 2.85 2.74
C ARG A 95 11.26 2.61 3.36
N GLU A 96 12.16 3.59 3.28
CA GLU A 96 13.50 3.51 3.88
C GLU A 96 13.45 3.43 5.41
N SER A 97 12.56 4.20 6.04
CA SER A 97 12.40 4.22 7.49
C SER A 97 11.86 2.89 8.05
N ALA A 98 10.98 2.22 7.31
CA ALA A 98 10.39 0.96 7.75
C ALA A 98 11.30 -0.25 7.48
N GLY A 99 12.07 -0.24 6.38
CA GLY A 99 13.07 -1.29 6.12
C GLY A 99 14.21 -1.31 7.16
N SER A 100 14.47 -0.17 7.80
CA SER A 100 15.50 -0.04 8.86
C SER A 100 15.03 -0.57 10.23
N SER A 101 13.72 -0.73 10.44
CA SER A 101 13.16 -1.21 11.72
C SER A 101 13.14 -2.74 11.89
N GLU A 102 13.56 -3.51 10.88
CA GLU A 102 13.63 -4.98 10.92
C GLU A 102 15.05 -5.52 11.23
N GLN A 103 16.03 -4.66 11.58
CA GLN A 103 17.43 -5.05 11.86
C GLN A 103 17.88 -4.88 13.33
N ASN A 104 16.97 -4.84 14.30
CA ASN A 104 17.32 -4.77 15.73
C ASN A 104 16.57 -5.81 16.56
#